data_AF-A0AAD3HQS2-F1
#
_entry.id   AF-A0AAD3HQS2-F1
#
_cell.length_a   1.000
_cell.length_b   1.000
_cell.length_c   1.000
_cell.angle_alpha   90.00
_cell.angle_beta   90.00
_cell.angle_gamma   90.00
#
_symmetry.space_group_name_H-M   'P 1'
#
loop_
_entity.id
_entity.type
_entity.pdbx_description
1 polymer ?
#
loop_
_entity_poly.entity_id
_entity_poly.type
_entity_poly.pdbx_seq_one_letter_code
_entity_poly.pdbx_strand_id
1 'polypeptide(L)'
;MAAEPDSADVLPVFDLTGVVGKKPEDYTDADDELCAAIAQCLHATGCLVVRDPRVPAEQNDVFLDLLERYFGQPVDRKMADCRPNLDYQVGVTPCGTEVPRCLVDTQMQDQLRKLSGANRATVPSGPDLKWRYFWRVGERPATTQFPELNSEPVVPAGFPEWQPV
;
A
#
# COMPACT_ATOMS: atom_id res chain seq x y z
N MET A 1 4.64 -0.03 -37.92
CA MET A 1 4.07 0.56 -36.69
C MET A 1 5.15 0.49 -35.64
N ALA A 2 5.69 1.63 -35.20
CA ALA A 2 6.56 1.65 -34.03
C ALA A 2 5.72 1.26 -32.81
N ALA A 3 6.25 0.39 -31.94
CA ALA A 3 5.62 0.11 -30.66
C ALA A 3 5.52 1.42 -29.88
N GLU A 4 4.34 1.72 -29.33
CA GLU A 4 4.23 2.81 -28.36
C GLU A 4 5.12 2.46 -27.16
N PRO A 5 5.89 3.41 -26.61
CA PRO A 5 6.75 3.14 -25.47
C PRO A 5 5.91 2.60 -24.31
N ASP A 6 6.42 1.56 -23.66
CA ASP A 6 5.82 1.02 -22.44
C ASP A 6 5.87 2.11 -21.36
N SER A 7 4.82 2.23 -20.53
CA SER A 7 4.80 3.18 -19.41
C SER A 7 5.98 3.00 -18.44
N ALA A 8 6.60 1.81 -18.45
CA ALA A 8 7.81 1.51 -17.70
C ALA A 8 9.06 2.27 -18.18
N ASP A 9 9.05 2.84 -19.39
CA ASP A 9 10.17 3.62 -19.97
C ASP A 9 10.15 5.12 -19.57
N VAL A 10 9.25 5.55 -18.67
CA VAL A 10 8.87 6.98 -18.55
C VAL A 10 9.28 7.67 -17.23
N LEU A 11 9.58 6.95 -16.15
CA LEU A 11 9.85 7.56 -14.84
C LEU A 11 11.34 7.50 -14.43
N PRO A 12 11.97 8.63 -14.06
CA PRO A 12 13.33 8.64 -13.54
C PRO A 12 13.41 7.98 -12.15
N VAL A 13 14.54 7.33 -11.87
CA VAL A 13 14.86 6.81 -10.53
C VAL A 13 15.67 7.86 -9.77
N PHE A 14 15.18 8.28 -8.61
CA PHE A 14 15.85 9.24 -7.74
C PHE A 14 16.60 8.53 -6.60
N ASP A 15 17.91 8.71 -6.51
CA ASP A 15 18.71 8.17 -5.41
C ASP A 15 18.68 9.12 -4.22
N LEU A 16 18.04 8.69 -3.12
CA LEU A 16 17.87 9.50 -1.93
C LEU A 16 19.07 9.39 -0.97
N THR A 17 20.10 8.62 -1.31
CA THR A 17 21.26 8.39 -0.44
C THR A 17 21.93 9.69 0.00
N GLY A 18 21.95 10.70 -0.88
CA GLY A 18 22.52 12.00 -0.58
C GLY A 18 21.72 12.83 0.41
N VAL A 19 20.40 12.66 0.51
CA VAL A 19 19.51 13.57 1.26
C VAL A 19 18.88 12.94 2.50
N VAL A 20 18.76 11.61 2.53
CA VAL A 20 18.14 10.89 3.64
C VAL A 20 18.94 11.08 4.92
N GLY A 21 18.27 11.61 5.95
CA GLY A 21 18.88 11.86 7.27
C GLY A 21 19.66 13.19 7.37
N LYS A 22 19.83 13.92 6.27
CA LYS A 22 20.32 15.30 6.32
C LYS A 22 19.22 16.24 6.81
N LYS A 23 19.62 17.31 7.50
CA LYS A 23 18.70 18.41 7.80
C LYS A 23 18.68 19.41 6.64
N PRO A 24 17.58 20.14 6.41
CA PRO A 24 17.49 21.12 5.33
C PRO A 24 18.61 22.17 5.35
N GLU A 25 19.11 22.56 6.51
CA GLU A 25 20.25 23.49 6.64
C GLU A 25 21.59 22.95 6.12
N ASP A 26 21.72 21.63 5.96
CA ASP A 26 22.93 20.94 5.49
C ASP A 26 22.85 20.58 3.99
N TYR A 27 21.82 21.07 3.29
CA TYR A 27 21.61 20.77 1.88
C TYR A 27 22.61 21.54 1.01
N THR A 28 23.15 20.84 0.02
CA THR A 28 23.96 21.42 -1.05
C THR A 28 23.08 21.81 -2.23
N ASP A 29 23.61 22.59 -3.17
CA ASP A 29 22.90 22.91 -4.42
C ASP A 29 22.43 21.64 -5.17
N ALA A 30 23.21 20.56 -5.10
CA ALA A 30 22.84 19.27 -5.69
C ALA A 30 21.67 18.57 -4.97
N ASP A 31 21.57 18.73 -3.64
CA ASP A 31 20.44 18.22 -2.86
C ASP A 31 19.15 18.99 -3.22
N ASP A 32 19.26 20.32 -3.37
CA ASP A 32 18.15 21.18 -3.79
C ASP A 32 17.69 20.87 -5.22
N GLU A 33 18.62 20.64 -6.15
CA GLU A 33 18.32 20.21 -7.52
C GLU A 33 17.58 18.86 -7.54
N LEU A 34 18.02 17.90 -6.71
CA LEU A 34 17.35 16.60 -6.56
C LEU A 34 15.92 16.78 -6.03
N CYS A 35 15.73 17.58 -4.97
CA CYS A 35 14.42 17.88 -4.41
C CYS A 35 13.49 18.55 -5.44
N ALA A 36 14.02 19.51 -6.21
CA ALA A 36 13.27 20.17 -7.28
C ALA A 36 12.86 19.18 -8.38
N ALA A 37 13.75 18.27 -8.79
CA ALA A 37 13.46 17.26 -9.80
C ALA A 37 12.39 16.25 -9.32
N ILE A 38 12.47 15.81 -8.06
CA ILE A 38 11.44 14.97 -7.44
C ILE A 38 10.08 15.68 -7.44
N ALA A 39 10.04 16.94 -6.98
CA ALA A 39 8.81 17.72 -6.94
C ALA A 39 8.20 17.91 -8.34
N GLN A 40 9.03 18.17 -9.36
CA GLN A 40 8.59 18.28 -10.75
C GLN A 40 8.03 16.95 -11.29
N CYS A 41 8.68 15.82 -11.00
CA CYS A 41 8.19 14.49 -11.42
C CYS A 41 6.83 14.17 -10.79
N LEU A 42 6.68 14.42 -9.48
CA LEU A 42 5.42 14.21 -8.78
C LEU A 42 4.32 15.14 -9.32
N HIS A 43 4.65 16.40 -9.62
CA HIS A 43 3.72 17.34 -10.22
C HIS A 43 3.26 16.91 -11.62
N ALA A 44 4.19 16.45 -12.46
CA ALA A 44 3.89 16.08 -13.84
C ALA A 44 3.18 14.72 -13.97
N THR A 45 3.51 13.76 -13.10
CA THR A 45 3.12 12.35 -13.27
C THR A 45 2.29 11.79 -12.13
N GLY A 46 2.32 12.43 -10.95
CA GLY A 46 1.73 11.87 -9.72
C GLY A 46 2.46 10.63 -9.19
N CYS A 47 3.62 10.27 -9.75
CA CYS A 47 4.37 9.07 -9.40
C CYS A 47 5.87 9.37 -9.20
N LEU A 48 6.53 8.55 -8.38
CA LEU A 48 7.95 8.62 -8.11
C LEU A 48 8.53 7.21 -8.01
N VAL A 49 9.73 7.04 -8.54
CA VAL A 49 10.57 5.86 -8.29
C VAL A 49 11.81 6.33 -7.54
N VAL A 50 12.03 5.78 -6.35
CA VAL A 50 13.14 6.20 -5.48
C VAL A 50 13.97 5.01 -5.03
N ARG A 51 15.27 5.25 -4.82
CA ARG A 51 16.15 4.38 -4.06
C ARG A 51 16.37 4.99 -2.68
N ASP A 52 15.90 4.31 -1.64
CA ASP A 52 16.13 4.70 -0.26
C ASP A 52 17.20 3.79 0.37
N PRO A 53 18.35 4.31 0.84
CA PRO A 53 19.41 3.48 1.41
C PRO A 53 19.01 2.77 2.71
N ARG A 54 17.91 3.17 3.35
CA ARG A 54 17.42 2.57 4.60
C ARG A 54 16.63 1.28 4.38
N VAL A 55 16.28 0.97 3.12
CA VAL A 55 15.45 -0.18 2.75
C VAL A 55 16.28 -1.13 1.89
N PRO A 56 17.08 -2.03 2.50
CA PRO A 56 17.83 -3.03 1.77
C PRO A 56 16.89 -4.05 1.10
N ALA A 57 17.26 -4.52 -0.09
CA ALA A 57 16.44 -5.43 -0.88
C ALA A 57 16.18 -6.75 -0.13
N GLU A 58 17.16 -7.22 0.65
CA GLU A 58 17.07 -8.45 1.43
C GLU A 58 15.96 -8.41 2.48
N GLN A 59 15.66 -7.22 3.04
CA GLN A 59 14.52 -7.07 3.97
C GLN A 59 13.17 -7.17 3.25
N ASN A 60 13.11 -6.69 2.01
CA ASN A 60 11.92 -6.86 1.18
C ASN A 60 11.70 -8.34 0.83
N ASP A 61 12.76 -9.08 0.50
CA ASP A 61 12.66 -10.51 0.23
C ASP A 61 12.13 -11.29 1.45
N VAL A 62 12.68 -11.02 2.64
CA VAL A 62 12.19 -11.62 3.89
C VAL A 62 10.71 -11.31 4.13
N PHE A 63 10.28 -10.07 3.85
CA PHE A 63 8.89 -9.65 4.01
C PHE A 63 7.96 -10.34 3.00
N LEU A 64 8.38 -10.49 1.75
CA LEU A 64 7.60 -11.18 0.71
C LEU A 64 7.48 -12.67 1.01
N ASP A 65 8.59 -13.35 1.32
CA ASP A 65 8.59 -14.77 1.70
C ASP A 65 7.62 -15.04 2.86
N LEU A 66 7.59 -14.14 3.83
CA LEU A 66 6.70 -14.19 4.98
C LEU A 66 5.23 -14.07 4.59
N LEU A 67 4.87 -13.09 3.75
CA LEU A 67 3.50 -12.91 3.27
C LEU A 67 3.04 -14.05 2.36
N GLU A 68 3.91 -14.53 1.48
CA GLU A 68 3.64 -15.66 0.60
C GLU A 68 3.37 -16.93 1.40
N ARG A 69 4.21 -17.20 2.42
CA ARG A 69 4.02 -18.32 3.34
C ARG A 69 2.72 -18.19 4.12
N TYR A 70 2.35 -16.98 4.56
CA TYR A 70 1.09 -16.73 5.26
C TYR A 70 -0.13 -16.97 4.35
N PHE A 71 -0.16 -16.33 3.18
CA PHE A 71 -1.32 -16.42 2.29
C PHE A 71 -1.43 -17.77 1.57
N GLY A 72 -0.33 -18.52 1.46
CA GLY A 72 -0.28 -19.90 0.99
C GLY A 72 -0.93 -20.92 1.94
N GLN A 73 -1.29 -20.53 3.16
CA GLN A 73 -2.00 -21.40 4.10
C GLN A 73 -3.43 -21.74 3.64
N PRO A 74 -3.97 -22.89 4.10
CA PRO A 74 -5.39 -23.21 3.96
C PRO A 74 -6.32 -22.09 4.46
N VAL A 75 -7.50 -21.97 3.85
CA VAL A 75 -8.46 -20.88 4.16
C VAL A 75 -8.89 -20.91 5.62
N ASP A 76 -9.17 -22.07 6.17
CA ASP A 76 -9.55 -22.29 7.57
C ASP A 76 -8.50 -21.77 8.56
N ARG A 77 -7.20 -21.92 8.22
CA ARG A 77 -6.10 -21.38 9.04
C ARG A 77 -6.10 -19.85 9.04
N LYS A 78 -6.23 -19.23 7.87
CA LYS A 78 -6.31 -17.77 7.75
C LYS A 78 -7.55 -17.21 8.44
N MET A 79 -8.69 -17.89 8.32
CA MET A 79 -9.95 -17.45 8.92
C MET A 79 -9.89 -17.32 10.45
N ALA A 80 -8.98 -18.02 11.13
CA ALA A 80 -8.75 -17.86 12.57
C ALA A 80 -8.24 -16.46 12.95
N ASP A 81 -7.61 -15.76 11.99
CA ASP A 81 -7.04 -14.42 12.20
C ASP A 81 -8.05 -13.31 11.90
N CYS A 82 -9.28 -13.64 11.46
CA CYS A 82 -10.32 -12.66 11.20
C CYS A 82 -10.80 -11.98 12.50
N ARG A 83 -11.10 -10.68 12.43
CA ARG A 83 -11.84 -9.96 13.49
C ARG A 83 -13.03 -9.20 12.90
N PRO A 84 -14.13 -9.89 12.54
CA PRO A 84 -15.31 -9.25 11.94
C PRO A 84 -15.98 -8.24 12.88
N ASN A 85 -15.90 -8.47 14.18
CA ASN A 85 -16.43 -7.57 15.22
C ASN A 85 -15.62 -6.26 15.37
N LEU A 86 -14.50 -6.14 14.66
CA LEU A 86 -13.66 -4.94 14.61
C LEU A 86 -13.60 -4.41 13.17
N ASP A 87 -14.64 -4.67 12.36
CA ASP A 87 -14.74 -4.24 10.97
C ASP A 87 -13.52 -4.63 10.11
N TYR A 88 -12.87 -5.75 10.46
CA TYR A 88 -11.65 -6.24 9.83
C TYR A 88 -10.46 -5.25 9.86
N GLN A 89 -10.43 -4.33 10.84
CA GLN A 89 -9.36 -3.35 11.02
C GLN A 89 -8.04 -3.93 11.58
N VAL A 90 -8.06 -5.20 11.98
CA VAL A 90 -6.87 -5.97 12.41
C VAL A 90 -7.00 -7.41 11.95
N GLY A 91 -5.86 -8.03 11.66
CA GLY A 91 -5.84 -9.42 11.19
C GLY A 91 -6.28 -9.54 9.73
N VAL A 92 -6.81 -10.70 9.34
CA VAL A 92 -7.12 -10.96 7.94
C VAL A 92 -8.52 -10.48 7.55
N THR A 93 -8.64 -9.85 6.38
CA THR A 93 -9.90 -9.67 5.66
C THR A 93 -9.99 -10.73 4.55
N PRO A 94 -11.01 -11.61 4.56
CA PRO A 94 -11.24 -12.57 3.49
C PRO A 94 -11.60 -11.94 2.15
N CYS A 95 -11.34 -12.69 1.08
CA CYS A 95 -11.90 -12.42 -0.24
C CYS A 95 -13.43 -12.28 -0.16
N GLY A 96 -13.98 -11.31 -0.87
CA GLY A 96 -15.41 -11.07 -1.03
C GLY A 96 -16.06 -10.26 0.09
N THR A 97 -15.29 -9.83 1.08
CA THR A 97 -15.82 -9.02 2.20
C THR A 97 -16.15 -7.59 1.77
N GLU A 98 -15.35 -6.97 0.91
CA GLU A 98 -15.56 -5.58 0.50
C GLU A 98 -16.31 -5.47 -0.82
N VAL A 99 -17.32 -4.62 -0.85
CA VAL A 99 -18.06 -4.28 -2.08
C VAL A 99 -17.61 -2.90 -2.57
N PRO A 100 -17.03 -2.79 -3.78
CA PRO A 100 -16.65 -1.50 -4.34
C PRO A 100 -17.84 -0.54 -4.41
N ARG A 101 -17.63 0.71 -3.95
CA ARG A 101 -18.68 1.74 -3.94
C ARG A 101 -19.35 1.94 -5.29
N CYS A 102 -18.58 1.87 -6.38
CA CYS A 102 -19.10 2.04 -7.74
C CYS A 102 -20.16 0.99 -8.15
N LEU A 103 -20.30 -0.12 -7.41
CA LEU A 103 -21.35 -1.10 -7.64
C LEU A 103 -22.71 -0.71 -7.03
N VAL A 104 -22.71 0.14 -6.00
CA VAL A 104 -23.92 0.47 -5.23
C VAL A 104 -24.28 1.96 -5.26
N ASP A 105 -23.30 2.83 -5.49
CA ASP A 105 -23.44 4.29 -5.48
C ASP A 105 -23.79 4.80 -6.89
N THR A 106 -25.05 5.21 -7.07
CA THR A 106 -25.58 5.66 -8.36
C THR A 106 -24.91 6.95 -8.87
N GLN A 107 -24.55 7.86 -7.97
CA GLN A 107 -23.85 9.09 -8.31
C GLN A 107 -22.45 8.79 -8.84
N MET A 108 -21.74 7.85 -8.21
CA MET A 108 -20.43 7.40 -8.69
C MET A 108 -20.56 6.72 -10.07
N GLN A 109 -21.58 5.89 -10.27
CA GLN A 109 -21.84 5.26 -11.57
C GLN A 109 -22.09 6.29 -12.67
N ASP A 110 -22.83 7.37 -12.38
CA ASP A 110 -23.02 8.48 -13.32
C ASP A 110 -21.72 9.16 -13.70
N GLN A 111 -20.79 9.34 -12.75
CA GLN A 111 -19.49 9.92 -13.04
C GLN A 111 -18.63 8.98 -13.90
N LEU A 112 -18.61 7.68 -13.59
CA LEU A 112 -17.87 6.69 -14.36
C LEU A 112 -18.36 6.60 -15.81
N ARG A 113 -19.68 6.71 -16.04
CA ARG A 113 -20.27 6.75 -17.40
C ARG A 113 -19.80 7.93 -18.24
N LYS A 114 -19.39 9.04 -17.62
CA LYS A 114 -18.88 10.22 -18.32
C LYS A 114 -17.42 10.06 -18.74
N LEU A 115 -16.68 9.12 -18.13
CA LEU A 115 -15.30 8.83 -18.51
C LEU A 115 -15.25 8.13 -19.87
N SER A 116 -14.40 8.60 -20.77
CA SER A 116 -14.33 8.12 -22.15
C SER A 116 -12.88 8.06 -22.66
N GLY A 117 -12.68 7.38 -23.80
CA GLY A 117 -11.37 7.21 -24.41
C GLY A 117 -10.39 6.50 -23.48
N ALA A 118 -9.17 7.02 -23.40
CA ALA A 118 -8.12 6.52 -22.51
C ALA A 118 -8.45 6.62 -21.02
N ASN A 119 -9.43 7.48 -20.64
CA ASN A 119 -9.82 7.68 -19.25
C ASN A 119 -10.96 6.75 -18.80
N ARG A 120 -11.49 5.89 -19.69
CA ARG A 120 -12.63 5.01 -19.36
C ARG A 120 -12.23 3.99 -18.31
N ALA A 121 -12.87 4.05 -17.15
CA ALA A 121 -12.63 3.09 -16.08
C ALA A 121 -13.25 1.72 -16.37
N THR A 122 -12.58 0.66 -15.94
CA THR A 122 -13.14 -0.69 -15.86
C THR A 122 -13.97 -0.80 -14.58
N VAL A 123 -15.26 -1.11 -14.71
CA VAL A 123 -16.14 -1.33 -13.56
C VAL A 123 -15.91 -2.76 -13.06
N PRO A 124 -15.67 -2.96 -11.74
CA PRO A 124 -15.62 -4.30 -11.15
C PRO A 124 -16.91 -5.08 -11.40
N SER A 125 -16.86 -6.40 -11.37
CA SER A 125 -18.05 -7.26 -11.55
C SER A 125 -18.66 -7.74 -10.23
N GLY A 126 -18.00 -7.48 -9.10
CA GLY A 126 -18.44 -7.97 -7.79
C GLY A 126 -17.56 -7.50 -6.65
N PRO A 127 -17.69 -8.14 -5.48
CA PRO A 127 -16.84 -7.91 -4.33
C PRO A 127 -15.35 -8.07 -4.65
N ASP A 128 -14.51 -7.41 -3.87
CA ASP A 128 -13.06 -7.51 -4.00
C ASP A 128 -12.58 -8.95 -3.72
N LEU A 129 -11.85 -9.53 -4.67
CA LEU A 129 -11.38 -10.91 -4.58
C LEU A 129 -10.07 -11.06 -3.79
N LYS A 130 -9.44 -9.95 -3.39
CA LYS A 130 -8.17 -10.00 -2.67
C LYS A 130 -8.39 -10.32 -1.20
N TRP A 131 -7.49 -11.14 -0.67
CA TRP A 131 -7.28 -11.23 0.76
C TRP A 131 -6.40 -10.05 1.19
N ARG A 132 -6.64 -9.54 2.40
CA ARG A 132 -5.82 -8.46 2.98
C ARG A 132 -5.46 -8.82 4.39
N TYR A 133 -4.33 -8.31 4.85
CA TYR A 133 -3.95 -8.38 6.26
C TYR A 133 -3.76 -6.97 6.78
N PHE A 134 -4.50 -6.61 7.82
CA PHE A 134 -4.32 -5.34 8.51
C PHE A 134 -3.35 -5.54 9.67
N TRP A 135 -2.16 -4.97 9.49
CA TRP A 135 -1.14 -4.85 10.51
C TRP A 135 -1.07 -3.42 11.04
N ARG A 136 -0.69 -3.27 12.31
CA ARG A 136 -0.59 -1.95 12.95
C ARG A 136 0.83 -1.43 12.86
N VAL A 137 0.98 -0.15 12.54
CA VAL A 137 2.28 0.50 12.47
C VAL A 137 2.34 1.57 13.57
N GLY A 138 3.37 1.49 14.42
CA GLY A 138 3.65 2.47 15.47
C GLY A 138 2.83 2.30 16.75
N GLU A 139 3.14 3.14 17.73
CA GLU A 139 2.50 3.16 19.04
C GLU A 139 1.04 3.65 18.95
N ARG A 140 0.19 3.16 19.86
CA ARG A 140 -1.21 3.57 19.95
C ARG A 140 -1.39 4.67 21.00
N PRO A 141 -2.27 5.66 20.75
CA PRO A 141 -2.58 6.66 21.76
C PRO A 141 -3.23 5.98 22.98
N ALA A 142 -2.75 6.31 24.18
CA ALA A 142 -3.27 5.74 25.42
C ALA A 142 -4.77 6.07 25.67
N THR A 143 -5.26 7.18 25.11
CA THR A 143 -6.66 7.60 25.19
C THR A 143 -7.17 7.89 23.77
N THR A 144 -8.27 7.25 23.39
CA THR A 144 -8.87 7.38 22.06
C THR A 144 -10.39 7.29 22.13
N GLN A 145 -11.07 7.95 21.21
CA GLN A 145 -12.52 7.78 20.99
C GLN A 145 -12.85 6.51 20.16
N PHE A 146 -11.82 5.87 19.60
CA PHE A 146 -11.93 4.71 18.71
C PHE A 146 -11.14 3.53 19.30
N PRO A 147 -11.60 2.92 20.41
CA PRO A 147 -10.89 1.84 21.09
C PRO A 147 -10.68 0.60 20.20
N GLU A 148 -11.56 0.34 19.24
CA GLU A 148 -11.42 -0.70 18.23
C GLU A 148 -10.16 -0.53 17.39
N LEU A 149 -9.81 0.72 17.05
CA LEU A 149 -8.56 1.06 16.37
C LEU A 149 -7.33 0.95 17.29
N ASN A 150 -7.52 0.62 18.58
CA ASN A 150 -6.49 0.26 19.56
C ASN A 150 -6.45 -1.25 19.91
N SER A 151 -7.30 -2.11 19.32
CA SER A 151 -7.23 -3.59 19.45
C SER A 151 -5.88 -4.23 19.08
N GLU A 152 -5.32 -5.10 19.91
CA GLU A 152 -4.03 -5.77 19.66
C GLU A 152 -3.89 -6.36 18.25
N PRO A 153 -2.68 -6.31 17.64
CA PRO A 153 -2.43 -6.96 16.37
C PRO A 153 -2.64 -8.47 16.50
N VAL A 154 -3.18 -9.08 15.46
CA VAL A 154 -3.32 -10.53 15.41
C VAL A 154 -1.99 -11.11 14.94
N VAL A 155 -1.34 -11.93 15.77
CA VAL A 155 -0.17 -12.71 15.37
C VAL A 155 -0.65 -14.11 14.95
N PRO A 156 -0.51 -14.50 13.67
CA PRO A 156 -0.95 -15.80 13.21
C PRO A 156 -0.18 -16.94 13.87
N ALA A 157 -0.88 -18.04 14.09
CA ALA A 157 -0.26 -19.26 14.56
C ALA A 157 0.80 -19.76 13.57
N GLY A 158 2.04 -19.99 14.04
CA GLY A 158 3.15 -20.45 13.19
C GLY A 158 3.96 -19.33 12.52
N PHE A 159 3.69 -18.07 12.87
CA PHE A 159 4.40 -16.88 12.38
C PHE A 159 4.94 -16.04 13.56
N PRO A 160 5.82 -16.60 14.41
CA PRO A 160 6.37 -15.89 15.56
C PRO A 160 7.15 -14.62 15.16
N GLU A 161 7.68 -14.55 13.94
CA GLU A 161 8.38 -13.37 13.42
C GLU A 161 7.49 -12.15 13.17
N TRP A 162 6.15 -12.30 13.23
CA TRP A 162 5.22 -11.15 13.23
C TRP A 162 5.05 -10.53 14.61
N GLN A 163 5.60 -11.09 15.68
CA GLN A 163 5.51 -10.44 16.98
C GLN A 163 6.19 -9.06 16.93
N PRO A 164 5.54 -8.00 17.44
CA PRO A 164 6.19 -6.71 17.61
C PRO A 164 7.47 -6.89 18.46
N VAL A 165 8.56 -6.26 18.01
CA VAL A 165 9.82 -6.16 18.77
C VAL A 165 9.69 -5.05 19.81
#